data_AF-A0A0L6VU87-F1
#
_entry.id   AF-A0A0L6VU87-F1
#
_cell.length_a   1.000
_cell.length_b   1.000
_cell.length_c   1.000
_cell.angle_alpha   90.00
_cell.angle_beta   90.00
_cell.angle_gamma   90.00
#
_symmetry.space_group_name_H-M   'P 1'
#
loop_
_entity.id
_entity.type
_entity.pdbx_description
1 polymer ?
#
loop_
_entity_poly.entity_id
_entity_poly.type
_entity_poly.pdbx_seq_one_letter_code
_entity_poly.pdbx_strand_id
1 'polypeptide(L)' 'MSTSGKIPRLIKRLPSYVQDHVQKALEVDSDGHCGFRVFSYCWKHGKVQDNFMEVRQNLLHELKTCGKWYVEKEIIYWTN' A
#
# COMPACT_ATOMS: atom_id res chain seq x y z
N MET A 1 -3.97 19.27 -7.52
CA MET A 1 -4.46 18.96 -8.88
C MET A 1 -4.25 17.48 -9.14
N SER A 2 -5.31 16.66 -9.12
CA SER A 2 -5.22 15.20 -9.29
C SER A 2 -5.03 14.84 -10.76
N THR A 3 -3.90 14.24 -11.12
CA THR A 3 -3.61 13.79 -12.49
C THR A 3 -4.17 12.39 -12.74
N SER A 4 -5.48 12.31 -13.01
CA SER A 4 -6.19 11.07 -13.36
C SER A 4 -5.92 10.54 -14.78
N GLY A 5 -4.74 10.79 -15.37
CA GLY A 5 -4.52 10.63 -16.82
C GLY A 5 -3.35 9.74 -17.27
N LYS A 6 -2.62 9.03 -16.39
CA LYS A 6 -1.37 8.32 -16.76
C LYS A 6 -1.41 6.79 -16.71
N ILE A 7 -2.61 6.19 -16.58
CA ILE A 7 -2.81 4.73 -16.40
C ILE A 7 -2.14 3.88 -17.53
N PRO A 8 -2.21 4.25 -18.83
CA PRO A 8 -1.66 3.39 -19.90
C PRO A 8 -0.13 3.32 -19.93
N ARG A 9 0.58 4.33 -19.39
CA ARG A 9 2.05 4.39 -19.47
C ARG A 9 2.74 3.48 -18.46
N LEU A 10 2.11 3.26 -17.30
CA LEU A 10 2.67 2.43 -16.24
C LEU A 10 2.52 0.94 -16.59
N ILE A 11 1.38 0.52 -17.14
CA ILE A 11 1.15 -0.87 -17.56
C ILE A 11 2.18 -1.29 -18.61
N LYS A 12 2.50 -0.42 -19.58
CA LYS A 12 3.53 -0.68 -20.60
C LYS A 12 4.95 -0.86 -20.04
N ARG A 13 5.23 -0.45 -18.80
CA ARG A 13 6.52 -0.66 -18.14
C ARG A 13 6.60 -2.00 -17.40
N LEU A 14 5.47 -2.68 -17.22
CA LEU A 14 5.45 -3.99 -16.58
C LEU A 14 5.96 -5.08 -17.54
N PRO A 15 6.46 -6.21 -17.03
CA PRO A 15 6.77 -7.37 -17.87
C PRO A 15 5.58 -7.77 -18.74
N SER A 16 5.80 -8.10 -20.01
CA SER A 16 4.73 -8.34 -20.99
C SER A 16 3.71 -9.38 -20.52
N TYR A 17 4.17 -10.45 -19.86
CA TYR A 17 3.32 -11.53 -19.37
C TYR A 17 2.35 -11.13 -18.25
N VAL A 18 2.52 -9.96 -17.60
CA VAL A 18 1.54 -9.45 -16.62
C VAL A 18 0.69 -8.31 -17.15
N GLN A 19 1.05 -7.67 -18.27
CA GLN A 19 0.39 -6.44 -18.74
C GLN A 19 -1.11 -6.66 -18.96
N ASP A 20 -1.48 -7.77 -19.58
CA ASP A 20 -2.88 -8.12 -19.89
C ASP A 20 -3.68 -8.51 -18.64
N HIS A 21 -3.01 -8.76 -17.51
CA HIS A 21 -3.62 -9.12 -16.23
C HIS A 21 -3.76 -7.92 -15.28
N VAL A 22 -3.33 -6.72 -15.68
CA VAL A 22 -3.33 -5.53 -14.82
C VAL A 22 -4.41 -4.54 -15.25
N GLN A 23 -5.45 -4.39 -14.43
CA GLN A 23 -6.54 -3.44 -14.70
C GLN A 23 -6.15 -1.98 -14.43
N LYS A 24 -5.33 -1.75 -13.39
CA LYS A 24 -4.92 -0.41 -12.93
C LYS A 24 -3.50 -0.45 -12.40
N ALA A 25 -2.74 0.60 -12.69
CA ALA A 25 -1.42 0.83 -12.12
C ALA A 25 -1.40 2.21 -11.47
N LEU A 26 -0.84 2.28 -10.25
CA LEU A 26 -0.69 3.49 -9.47
C LEU A 26 0.80 3.71 -9.22
N GLU A 27 1.31 4.88 -9.60
CA GLU A 27 2.63 5.34 -9.21
C GLU A 27 2.51 5.99 -7.83
N VAL A 28 3.33 5.52 -6.89
CA VAL A 28 3.42 6.04 -5.51
C VAL A 28 4.87 6.41 -5.22
N ASP A 29 5.07 7.40 -4.36
CA ASP A 29 6.41 7.83 -3.97
C ASP A 29 7.19 6.69 -3.30
N SER A 30 8.46 6.55 -3.67
CA SER A 30 9.39 5.52 -3.17
C SER A 30 10.16 5.98 -1.93
N ASP A 31 9.46 6.58 -0.95
CA ASP A 31 10.01 7.20 0.26
C ASP A 31 10.01 6.27 1.50
N GLY A 32 9.79 4.96 1.29
CA GLY A 32 9.61 4.00 2.38
C GLY A 32 8.17 3.94 2.92
N HIS A 33 7.25 4.76 2.41
CA HIS A 33 5.82 4.72 2.78
C HIS A 33 4.90 4.21 1.68
N CYS A 34 5.46 3.72 0.56
CA CYS A 34 4.71 3.27 -0.62
C CYS A 34 3.58 2.29 -0.29
N GLY A 35 3.81 1.30 0.59
CA GLY A 35 2.78 0.34 1.01
C GLY A 35 1.60 1.00 1.72
N PHE A 36 1.87 1.96 2.61
CA PHE A 36 0.81 2.72 3.31
C PHE A 36 0.05 3.64 2.36
N ARG A 37 0.74 4.25 1.37
CA ARG A 37 0.11 5.09 0.34
C ARG A 37 -0.82 4.27 -0.54
N VAL A 38 -0.39 3.07 -0.97
CA VAL A 38 -1.23 2.13 -1.75
C VAL A 38 -2.46 1.72 -0.94
N PHE A 39 -2.27 1.33 0.33
CA PHE A 39 -3.39 0.96 1.18
C PHE A 39 -4.38 2.12 1.38
N SER A 40 -3.87 3.32 1.69
CA SER A 40 -4.71 4.52 1.87
C SER A 40 -5.52 4.86 0.61
N TYR A 41 -4.90 4.73 -0.56
CA TYR A 41 -5.58 4.89 -1.85
C TYR A 41 -6.70 3.86 -2.04
N CYS A 42 -6.44 2.59 -1.80
CA CYS A 42 -7.45 1.53 -1.92
C CYS A 42 -8.60 1.72 -0.91
N TRP A 43 -8.26 2.03 0.34
CA TRP A 43 -9.22 2.22 1.44
C TRP A 43 -10.17 3.40 1.20
N LYS A 44 -9.64 4.55 0.75
CA LYS A 44 -10.43 5.77 0.54
C LYS A 44 -10.96 5.91 -0.90
N HIS A 45 -11.16 4.79 -1.61
CA HIS A 45 -11.66 4.76 -3.01
C HIS A 45 -10.93 5.73 -3.96
N GLY A 46 -9.61 5.83 -3.82
CA GLY A 46 -8.73 6.58 -4.71
C GLY A 46 -8.67 8.10 -4.49
N LYS A 47 -9.17 8.61 -3.35
CA LYS A 47 -9.33 10.06 -3.16
C LYS A 47 -8.12 10.79 -2.57
N VAL A 48 -7.30 10.19 -1.71
CA VAL A 48 -6.18 10.91 -1.06
C VAL A 48 -5.05 9.95 -0.71
N GLN A 49 -3.84 10.23 -1.21
CA GLN A 49 -2.61 9.56 -0.76
C GLN A 49 -2.13 10.11 0.59
N ASP A 50 -2.42 11.37 0.92
CA ASP A 50 -1.87 12.13 2.05
C ASP A 50 -2.23 11.60 3.45
N ASN A 51 -3.19 10.67 3.57
CA ASN A 51 -3.58 10.06 4.85
C ASN A 51 -2.82 8.74 5.13
N PHE A 52 -1.74 8.45 4.40
CA PHE A 52 -0.96 7.23 4.61
C PHE A 52 -0.35 7.15 6.03
N MET A 53 -0.09 8.30 6.66
CA MET A 53 0.40 8.35 8.04
C MET A 53 -0.65 7.89 9.06
N GLU A 54 -1.94 8.15 8.82
CA GLU A 54 -3.04 7.64 9.63
C GLU A 54 -3.05 6.10 9.61
N VAL A 55 -2.93 5.52 8.40
CA VAL A 55 -2.82 4.05 8.22
C VAL A 55 -1.64 3.49 8.99
N ARG A 56 -0.46 4.13 8.89
CA ARG A 56 0.74 3.72 9.61
C ARG A 56 0.52 3.74 11.13
N GLN A 57 -0.08 4.81 11.66
CA GLN A 57 -0.33 4.92 13.11
C GLN A 57 -1.34 3.90 13.60
N ASN A 58 -2.41 3.64 12.84
CA ASN A 58 -3.40 2.62 13.17
C ASN A 58 -2.77 1.22 13.20
N LEU A 59 -1.93 0.89 12.21
CA LEU A 59 -1.21 -0.40 12.21
C LEU A 59 -0.24 -0.51 13.38
N LEU A 60 0.48 0.55 13.74
CA LEU A 60 1.36 0.54 14.92
C LEU A 60 0.57 0.35 16.22
N HIS A 61 -0.59 1.00 16.34
CA HIS A 61 -1.47 0.81 17.49
C HIS A 61 -1.98 -0.63 17.57
N GLU A 62 -2.42 -1.20 16.45
CA GLU A 62 -2.87 -2.59 16.36
C GLU A 62 -1.75 -3.58 16.71
N LEU A 63 -0.54 -3.40 16.18
CA LEU A 63 0.60 -4.25 16.49
C LEU A 63 0.99 -4.16 17.97
N LYS A 64 0.82 -3.00 18.62
CA LYS A 64 1.02 -2.88 20.08
C LYS A 64 -0.05 -3.61 20.88
N THR A 65 -1.30 -3.54 20.43
CA THR A 65 -2.45 -4.14 21.13
C THR A 65 -2.55 -5.65 20.93
N CYS A 66 -2.33 -6.11 19.69
CA CYS A 66 -2.55 -7.49 19.25
C CYS A 66 -1.25 -8.23 18.92
N GLY A 67 -0.08 -7.61 19.11
CA GLY A 67 1.21 -8.17 18.71
C GLY A 67 1.49 -9.56 19.27
N LYS A 68 1.10 -9.82 20.53
CA LYS A 68 1.22 -11.15 21.14
C LYS A 68 0.44 -12.21 20.38
N TRP A 69 -0.79 -11.90 19.97
CA TRP A 69 -1.63 -12.80 19.19
C TRP A 69 -1.00 -13.10 17.82
N TYR A 70 -0.47 -12.07 17.14
CA TYR A 70 0.19 -12.26 15.85
C TYR A 70 1.42 -13.17 15.92
N VAL A 71 2.15 -13.13 17.04
CA VAL A 71 3.31 -14.01 17.29
C VAL A 71 2.86 -15.43 17.59
N GLU A 72 1.84 -15.60 18.44
CA GLU A 72 1.26 -16.90 18.76
C GLU A 72 0.67 -17.60 17.52
N LYS A 73 0.27 -16.82 16.51
CA LYS A 73 -0.20 -17.31 15.22
C LYS A 73 0.90 -17.45 14.16
N GLU A 74 2.15 -17.18 14.51
CA GLU A 74 3.30 -17.23 13.59
C GLU A 74 3.12 -16.34 12.34
N ILE A 75 2.34 -15.26 12.47
CA ILE A 75 2.09 -14.28 11.40
C ILE A 75 3.25 -13.27 11.35
N ILE A 76 3.74 -12.85 12.51
CA ILE A 76 4.92 -11.97 12.63
C ILE A 76 5.93 -12.59 13.58
N TYR A 77 7.21 -12.35 13.30
CA TYR A 77 8.31 -12.70 14.18
C TYR A 77 8.88 -11.42 14.77
N TRP A 78 8.99 -11.35 16.10
CA TRP A 78 9.78 -10.29 16.74
C TRP A 78 11.24 -10.68 16.73
N THR A 79 12.07 -9.84 16.12
CA THR A 79 13.52 -9.89 16.32
C THR A 79 13.86 -8.92 17.44
N ASN A 80 14.48 -9.43 18.51
CA ASN A 80 15.08 -8.62 19.59
C ASN A 80 16.21 -7.74 19.07
#